data_AF-A0A7V9KCU9-F1
#
_entry.id   AF-A0A7V9KCU9-F1
#
_cell.length_a   1.000
_cell.length_b   1.000
_cell.length_c   1.000
_cell.angle_alpha   90.00
_cell.angle_beta   90.00
_cell.angle_gamma   90.00
#
_symmetry.space_group_name_H-M   'P 1'
#
loop_
_entity.id
_entity.type
_entity.pdbx_description
1 polymer ?
#
loop_
_entity_poly.entity_id
_entity_poly.type
_entity_poly.pdbx_seq_one_letter_code
_entity_poly.pdbx_strand_id
1 'polypeptide(L)'
;MEWVWLALLAFLVIAAVRATRNRQLQARRRDELSSAQVASVKRAADEDVTVFGEELQALDIELAGSDLDAGTRADYQRALDTYEAAKESAGAITATEDVRHVSEILEDGRYATACVQARVADEPLPQRLAPCFFNPQHGP
;
A
#
# COMPACT_ATOMS: atom_id res chain seq x y z
N MET A 1 21.57 54.95 -29.64
CA MET A 1 20.24 54.62 -29.12
C MET A 1 19.82 53.18 -29.47
N GLU A 2 20.07 52.67 -30.68
CA GLU A 2 19.66 51.31 -31.09
C GLU A 2 20.32 50.16 -30.30
N TRP A 3 21.61 50.28 -29.98
CA TRP A 3 22.34 49.28 -29.18
C TRP A 3 21.73 49.03 -27.79
N VAL A 4 21.08 50.03 -27.19
CA VAL A 4 20.40 49.91 -25.89
C VAL A 4 19.17 49.01 -26.02
N TRP A 5 18.38 49.20 -27.08
CA TRP A 5 17.21 48.36 -27.35
C TRP A 5 17.60 46.91 -27.67
N LEU A 6 18.68 46.71 -28.42
CA LEU A 6 19.22 45.37 -28.69
C LEU A 6 19.69 44.67 -27.40
N ALA A 7 20.39 45.39 -26.52
CA ALA A 7 20.84 44.85 -25.24
C ALA A 7 19.67 44.49 -24.31
N LEU A 8 18.64 45.35 -24.26
CA LEU A 8 17.43 45.08 -23.47
C LEU A 8 16.65 43.88 -24.00
N LEU A 9 16.52 43.75 -25.32
CA LEU A 9 15.85 42.61 -25.94
C LEU A 9 16.63 41.30 -25.70
N ALA A 10 17.95 41.32 -25.83
CA ALA A 10 18.80 40.17 -25.51
C ALA A 10 18.67 39.76 -24.03
N PHE A 11 18.66 40.73 -23.11
CA PHE A 11 18.45 40.47 -21.68
C PHE A 11 17.07 39.84 -21.41
N LEU A 12 16.01 40.36 -22.02
CA LEU A 12 14.66 39.80 -21.90
C LEU A 12 14.58 38.36 -22.40
N VAL A 13 15.20 38.06 -23.55
CA VAL A 13 15.25 36.70 -24.10
C VAL A 13 16.01 35.76 -23.15
N ILE A 14 17.17 36.19 -22.64
CA ILE A 14 17.95 35.39 -21.69
C ILE A 14 17.15 35.14 -20.41
N ALA A 15 16.50 36.17 -19.85
CA ALA A 15 15.67 36.06 -18.66
C ALA A 15 14.49 35.09 -18.88
N ALA A 16 13.81 35.19 -20.03
CA ALA A 16 12.72 34.29 -20.41
C ALA A 16 13.20 32.83 -20.53
N VAL A 17 14.32 32.58 -21.22
CA VAL A 17 14.92 31.24 -21.35
C VAL A 17 15.34 30.68 -19.98
N ARG A 18 15.89 31.51 -19.09
CA ARG A 18 16.27 31.09 -17.74
C ARG A 18 15.04 30.74 -16.91
N ALA A 19 13.99 31.54 -17.00
CA ALA A 19 12.73 31.30 -16.29
C ALA A 19 12.03 30.01 -16.75
N THR A 20 11.97 29.76 -18.05
CA THR A 20 11.36 28.52 -18.59
C THR A 20 12.17 27.29 -18.20
N ARG A 21 13.51 27.33 -18.32
CA ARG A 21 14.39 26.25 -17.85
C ARG A 21 14.22 25.97 -16.36
N ASN A 22 14.17 27.00 -15.52
CA ASN A 22 13.99 26.83 -14.08
C ASN A 22 12.63 26.20 -13.74
N ARG A 23 11.54 26.61 -14.41
CA ARG A 23 10.21 26.01 -14.26
C ARG A 23 10.19 24.53 -14.65
N GLN A 24 10.83 24.17 -15.77
CA GLN A 24 10.93 22.79 -16.22
C GLN A 24 11.72 21.92 -15.24
N LEU A 25 12.84 22.42 -14.71
CA LEU A 25 13.62 21.70 -13.69
C LEU A 25 12.83 21.52 -12.39
N GLN A 26 12.08 22.55 -11.97
CA GLN A 26 11.23 22.45 -10.78
C GLN A 26 10.09 21.45 -10.97
N ALA A 27 9.45 21.41 -12.14
CA ALA A 27 8.42 20.42 -12.45
C ALA A 27 8.99 18.99 -12.39
N ARG A 28 10.12 18.73 -13.07
CA ARG A 28 10.80 17.43 -13.02
C ARG A 28 11.16 16.99 -11.60
N ARG A 29 11.70 17.89 -10.79
CA ARG A 29 12.01 17.60 -9.37
C ARG A 29 10.78 17.25 -8.56
N ARG A 30 9.64 17.92 -8.80
CA ARG A 30 8.38 17.60 -8.12
C ARG A 30 7.88 16.21 -8.53
N ASP A 31 7.97 15.87 -9.82
CA ASP A 31 7.57 14.56 -10.34
C ASP A 31 8.48 13.44 -9.79
N GLU A 32 9.80 13.68 -9.71
CA GLU A 32 10.77 12.77 -9.08
C GLU A 32 10.47 12.57 -7.59
N LEU A 33 10.17 13.63 -6.84
CA LEU A 33 9.80 13.54 -5.43
C LEU A 33 8.48 12.79 -5.22
N SER A 34 7.50 13.02 -6.09
CA SER A 34 6.21 12.33 -6.04
C SER A 34 6.38 10.84 -6.34
N SER A 35 7.13 10.49 -7.39
CA SER A 35 7.38 9.09 -7.75
C SER A 35 8.21 8.36 -6.70
N ALA A 36 9.17 9.03 -6.07
CA ALA A 36 9.93 8.48 -4.94
C ALA A 36 9.03 8.20 -3.73
N GLN A 37 8.07 9.08 -3.42
CA GLN A 37 7.08 8.86 -2.35
C GLN A 37 6.20 7.65 -2.65
N VAL A 38 5.62 7.58 -3.86
CA VAL A 38 4.81 6.43 -4.30
C VAL A 38 5.60 5.13 -4.24
N ALA A 39 6.85 5.12 -4.72
CA ALA A 39 7.71 3.95 -4.65
C ALA A 39 8.04 3.53 -3.21
N SER A 40 8.17 4.49 -2.29
CA SER A 40 8.39 4.20 -0.88
C SER A 40 7.20 3.49 -0.25
N VAL A 41 5.99 4.04 -0.43
CA VAL A 41 4.78 3.46 0.16
C VAL A 41 4.38 2.15 -0.51
N LYS A 42 4.61 2.01 -1.82
CA LYS A 42 4.41 0.75 -2.53
C LYS A 42 5.28 -0.37 -1.96
N ARG A 43 6.56 -0.11 -1.70
CA ARG A 43 7.43 -1.11 -1.06
C ARG A 43 6.94 -1.53 0.32
N ALA A 44 6.46 -0.59 1.13
CA ALA A 44 5.90 -0.92 2.44
C ALA A 44 4.64 -1.81 2.29
N ALA A 45 3.76 -1.49 1.35
CA ALA A 45 2.59 -2.32 1.05
C ALA A 45 2.97 -3.72 0.55
N ASP A 46 3.97 -3.83 -0.33
CA ASP A 46 4.49 -5.13 -0.82
C ASP A 46 5.09 -5.97 0.33
N GLU A 47 5.77 -5.32 1.29
CA GLU A 47 6.29 -5.95 2.50
C GLU A 47 5.15 -6.47 3.39
N ASP A 48 4.12 -5.66 3.64
CA ASP A 48 2.95 -6.07 4.43
C ASP A 48 2.21 -7.26 3.79
N VAL A 49 2.08 -7.28 2.45
CA VAL A 49 1.51 -8.42 1.71
C VAL A 49 2.37 -9.68 1.87
N THR A 50 3.70 -9.53 1.83
CA THR A 50 4.63 -10.65 2.04
C THR A 50 4.48 -11.22 3.45
N VAL A 51 4.48 -10.36 4.47
CA VAL A 51 4.28 -10.76 5.87
C VAL A 51 2.94 -11.48 6.05
N PHE A 52 1.86 -10.97 5.47
CA PHE A 52 0.57 -11.65 5.55
C PHE A 52 0.56 -13.02 4.85
N GLY A 53 1.28 -13.16 3.74
CA GLY A 53 1.48 -14.46 3.09
C GLY A 53 2.23 -15.47 3.97
N GLU A 54 3.24 -15.01 4.72
CA GLU A 54 3.97 -15.84 5.69
C GLU A 54 3.08 -16.26 6.88
N GLU A 55 2.22 -15.36 7.36
CA GLU A 55 1.22 -15.66 8.40
C GLU A 55 0.21 -16.71 7.94
N LEU A 56 -0.28 -16.61 6.69
CA LEU A 56 -1.16 -17.63 6.12
C LEU A 56 -0.46 -18.98 5.96
N GLN A 57 0.81 -18.98 5.60
CA GLN A 57 1.60 -20.21 5.54
C GLN A 57 1.75 -20.84 6.92
N ALA A 58 1.98 -20.03 7.97
CA ALA A 58 2.02 -20.53 9.34
C ALA A 58 0.66 -21.11 9.77
N LEU A 59 -0.44 -20.41 9.45
CA LEU A 59 -1.79 -20.92 9.70
C LEU A 59 -2.04 -22.25 8.98
N ASP A 60 -1.64 -22.40 7.72
CA ASP A 60 -1.80 -23.66 6.97
C ASP A 60 -1.11 -24.84 7.67
N ILE A 61 0.08 -24.61 8.23
CA ILE A 61 0.83 -25.61 9.02
C ILE A 61 0.08 -25.97 10.30
N GLU A 62 -0.53 -24.99 10.99
CA GLU A 62 -1.33 -25.22 12.20
C GLU A 62 -2.61 -26.01 11.90
N LEU A 63 -3.25 -25.74 10.76
CA LEU A 63 -4.46 -26.41 10.31
C LEU A 63 -4.17 -27.80 9.72
N ALA A 64 -2.93 -28.12 9.40
CA ALA A 64 -2.56 -29.37 8.74
C ALA A 64 -3.01 -30.60 9.55
N GLY A 65 -3.93 -31.38 8.98
CA GLY A 65 -4.49 -32.57 9.63
C GLY A 65 -5.70 -32.31 10.52
N SER A 66 -6.17 -31.07 10.61
CA SER A 66 -7.43 -30.71 11.28
C SER A 66 -8.63 -30.91 10.36
N ASP A 67 -9.72 -31.46 10.89
CA ASP A 67 -11.00 -31.53 10.15
C ASP A 67 -11.74 -30.21 10.33
N LEU A 68 -11.76 -29.39 9.28
CA LEU A 68 -12.36 -28.05 9.32
C LEU A 68 -13.86 -28.14 9.03
N ASP A 69 -14.68 -27.61 9.95
CA ASP A 69 -16.10 -27.42 9.69
C ASP A 69 -16.33 -26.38 8.56
N ALA A 70 -17.57 -26.26 8.09
CA ALA A 70 -17.91 -25.38 6.99
C ALA A 70 -17.63 -23.89 7.25
N GLY A 71 -17.84 -23.42 8.49
CA GLY A 71 -17.55 -22.06 8.91
C GLY A 71 -16.04 -21.79 8.94
N THR A 72 -15.27 -22.70 9.54
CA THR A 72 -13.80 -22.60 9.59
C THR A 72 -13.19 -22.60 8.19
N ARG A 73 -13.67 -23.48 7.30
CA ARG A 73 -13.22 -23.50 5.89
C ARG A 73 -13.58 -22.21 5.15
N ALA A 74 -14.76 -21.64 5.40
CA ALA A 74 -15.18 -20.39 4.76
C ALA A 74 -14.34 -19.19 5.23
N ASP A 75 -14.00 -19.12 6.52
CA ASP A 75 -13.14 -18.07 7.05
C ASP A 75 -11.69 -18.23 6.53
N TYR A 76 -11.19 -19.47 6.42
CA TYR A 76 -9.87 -19.73 5.83
C TYR A 76 -9.81 -19.33 4.35
N GLN A 77 -10.83 -19.70 3.57
CA GLN A 77 -10.92 -19.28 2.17
C GLN A 77 -10.96 -17.75 2.05
N ARG A 78 -11.70 -17.06 2.92
CA ARG A 78 -11.73 -15.60 2.94
C ARG A 78 -10.33 -15.02 3.17
N ALA A 79 -9.55 -15.58 4.10
CA ALA A 79 -8.18 -15.13 4.35
C ALA A 79 -7.27 -15.28 3.11
N LEU A 80 -7.40 -16.39 2.38
CA LEU A 80 -6.69 -16.64 1.12
C LEU A 80 -7.13 -15.67 0.01
N ASP A 81 -8.44 -15.46 -0.16
CA ASP A 81 -8.99 -14.55 -1.17
C ASP A 81 -8.50 -13.11 -0.93
N THR A 82 -8.43 -12.71 0.34
CA THR A 82 -7.92 -11.41 0.75
C THR A 82 -6.43 -11.25 0.44
N TYR A 83 -5.62 -12.28 0.61
CA TYR A 83 -4.21 -12.25 0.21
C TYR A 83 -4.04 -12.03 -1.30
N GLU A 84 -4.84 -12.72 -2.12
CA GLU A 84 -4.84 -12.52 -3.58
C GLU A 84 -5.27 -11.09 -3.94
N ALA A 85 -6.34 -10.58 -3.32
CA ALA A 85 -6.79 -9.21 -3.52
C ALA A 85 -5.73 -8.18 -3.09
N ALA A 86 -5.01 -8.43 -2.00
CA ALA A 86 -3.96 -7.55 -1.51
C ALA A 86 -2.78 -7.47 -2.48
N LYS A 87 -2.37 -8.61 -3.07
CA LYS A 87 -1.35 -8.64 -4.14
C LYS A 87 -1.77 -7.85 -5.36
N GLU A 88 -3.00 -8.02 -5.82
CA GLU A 88 -3.54 -7.27 -6.96
C GLU A 88 -3.54 -5.76 -6.67
N SER A 89 -4.07 -5.37 -5.51
CA SER A 89 -4.16 -3.97 -5.10
C SER A 89 -2.77 -3.34 -4.92
N ALA A 90 -1.80 -4.04 -4.33
CA ALA A 90 -0.43 -3.55 -4.18
C ALA A 90 0.26 -3.37 -5.55
N GLY A 91 0.01 -4.30 -6.48
CA GLY A 91 0.46 -4.21 -7.87
C GLY A 91 -0.05 -2.94 -8.59
N ALA A 92 -1.28 -2.53 -8.28
CA ALA A 92 -1.98 -1.41 -8.89
C ALA A 92 -1.67 -0.02 -8.29
N ILE A 93 -0.84 0.08 -7.24
CA ILE A 93 -0.50 1.37 -6.61
C ILE A 93 0.16 2.32 -7.62
N THR A 94 -0.46 3.49 -7.81
CA THR A 94 0.04 4.61 -8.63
C THR A 94 0.12 5.93 -7.86
N ALA A 95 -0.59 6.03 -6.73
CA ALA A 95 -0.61 7.18 -5.86
C ALA A 95 -0.55 6.77 -4.38
N THR A 96 -0.20 7.70 -3.49
CA THR A 96 0.01 7.41 -2.07
C THR A 96 -1.25 6.97 -1.34
N GLU A 97 -2.39 7.45 -1.80
CA GLU A 97 -3.72 7.15 -1.30
C GLU A 97 -4.16 5.71 -1.57
N ASP A 98 -3.63 5.07 -2.62
CA ASP A 98 -3.98 3.69 -2.99
C ASP A 98 -3.58 2.68 -1.90
N VAL A 99 -2.56 3.02 -1.10
CA VAL A 99 -2.02 2.16 -0.02
C VAL A 99 -3.06 1.91 1.07
N ARG A 100 -3.98 2.85 1.28
CA ARG A 100 -5.09 2.65 2.25
C ARG A 100 -5.92 1.43 1.86
N HIS A 101 -6.19 1.26 0.57
CA HIS A 101 -6.99 0.13 0.11
C HIS A 101 -6.30 -1.20 0.37
N VAL A 102 -4.98 -1.28 0.15
CA VAL A 102 -4.20 -2.48 0.51
C VAL A 102 -4.27 -2.75 2.01
N SER A 103 -4.17 -1.72 2.84
CA SER A 103 -4.24 -1.86 4.30
C SER A 103 -5.59 -2.41 4.75
N GLU A 104 -6.70 -1.85 4.23
CA GLU A 104 -8.07 -2.31 4.51
C GLU A 104 -8.28 -3.77 4.12
N ILE A 105 -7.76 -4.18 2.95
CA ILE A 105 -7.80 -5.57 2.51
C ILE A 105 -7.03 -6.44 3.50
N LEU A 106 -5.78 -6.10 3.84
CA LEU A 106 -4.97 -6.91 4.77
C LEU A 106 -5.60 -7.03 6.17
N GLU A 107 -6.25 -5.98 6.66
CA GLU A 107 -7.02 -6.01 7.92
C GLU A 107 -8.16 -7.03 7.88
N ASP A 108 -8.90 -7.10 6.78
CA ASP A 108 -9.95 -8.11 6.57
C ASP A 108 -9.38 -9.53 6.56
N GLY A 109 -8.16 -9.69 6.04
CA GLY A 109 -7.45 -10.96 5.98
C GLY A 109 -7.04 -11.42 7.37
N ARG A 110 -6.45 -10.52 8.16
CA ARG A 110 -6.07 -10.77 9.56
C ARG A 110 -7.28 -11.08 10.44
N TYR A 111 -8.41 -10.39 10.24
CA TYR A 111 -9.66 -10.71 10.92
C TYR A 111 -10.17 -12.11 10.56
N ALA A 112 -10.10 -12.50 9.28
CA ALA A 112 -10.47 -13.85 8.85
C ALA A 112 -9.56 -14.92 9.47
N THR A 113 -8.24 -14.70 9.50
CA THR A 113 -7.27 -15.57 10.21
C THR A 113 -7.62 -15.72 11.69
N ALA A 114 -7.92 -14.61 12.39
CA ALA A 114 -8.32 -14.65 13.79
C ALA A 114 -9.63 -15.44 14.02
N CYS A 115 -10.59 -15.35 13.10
CA CYS A 115 -11.81 -16.16 13.14
C CYS A 115 -11.52 -17.65 12.98
N VAL A 116 -10.61 -18.02 12.07
CA VAL A 116 -10.18 -19.42 11.89
C VAL A 116 -9.55 -19.94 13.18
N GLN A 117 -8.61 -19.20 13.75
CA GLN A 117 -7.92 -19.57 14.99
C GLN A 117 -8.92 -19.74 16.15
N ALA A 118 -9.85 -18.80 16.33
CA ALA A 118 -10.87 -18.89 17.36
C ALA A 118 -11.74 -20.14 17.20
N ARG A 119 -12.17 -20.48 15.97
CA ARG A 119 -12.99 -21.69 15.73
C ARG A 119 -12.23 -22.97 16.02
N VAL A 120 -10.96 -23.06 15.61
CA VAL A 120 -10.12 -24.24 15.87
C VAL A 120 -9.84 -24.41 17.37
N ALA A 121 -9.74 -23.31 18.10
CA ALA A 121 -9.56 -23.30 19.55
C ALA A 121 -10.88 -23.47 20.35
N ASP A 122 -12.04 -23.57 19.68
CA ASP A 122 -13.38 -23.52 20.30
C ASP A 122 -13.58 -22.27 21.19
N GLU A 123 -13.01 -21.14 20.76
CA GLU A 123 -13.11 -19.84 21.41
C GLU A 123 -14.19 -18.96 20.75
N PRO A 124 -14.74 -17.97 21.48
CA PRO A 124 -15.65 -16.99 20.89
C PRO A 124 -15.00 -16.24 19.71
N LEU A 125 -15.78 -15.98 18.66
CA LEU A 125 -15.30 -15.21 17.52
C LEU A 125 -14.86 -13.81 17.94
N PRO A 126 -13.75 -13.29 17.38
CA PRO A 126 -13.26 -11.96 17.70
C PRO A 126 -14.25 -10.89 17.25
N GLN A 127 -14.25 -9.76 17.97
CA GLN A 127 -14.99 -8.57 17.53
C GLN A 127 -14.16 -7.80 16.52
N ARG A 128 -14.79 -7.28 15.47
CA ARG A 128 -14.09 -6.43 14.49
C ARG A 128 -13.82 -5.07 15.11
N LEU A 129 -12.59 -4.87 15.58
CA LEU A 129 -12.11 -3.60 16.11
C LEU A 129 -11.60 -2.72 14.97
N ALA A 130 -11.58 -1.40 15.21
CA ALA A 130 -10.86 -0.49 14.32
C ALA A 130 -9.37 -0.84 14.34
N PRO A 131 -8.63 -0.65 13.23
CA PRO A 131 -7.21 -0.96 13.17
C PRO A 131 -6.43 -0.24 14.27
N CYS A 132 -5.47 -0.97 14.84
CA CYS A 132 -4.63 -0.43 15.91
C CYS A 132 -3.81 0.75 15.38
N PHE A 133 -4.02 1.94 15.97
CA PHE A 133 -3.32 3.17 15.59
C PHE A 133 -1.79 3.05 15.68
N PHE A 134 -1.28 2.21 16.59
CA PHE A 134 0.15 2.06 16.84
C PHE A 134 0.81 1.03 15.92
N ASN A 135 0.11 -0.04 15.57
CA ASN A 135 0.59 -1.04 14.64
C ASN A 135 -0.59 -1.72 13.92
N PRO A 136 -0.88 -1.34 12.67
CA PRO A 136 -1.94 -1.95 11.87
C PRO A 136 -1.76 -3.47 11.66
N GLN A 137 -0.55 -4.00 11.84
CA GLN A 137 -0.27 -5.44 11.73
C GLN A 137 -0.79 -6.24 12.95
N HIS A 138 -1.15 -5.59 14.06
CA HIS A 138 -1.84 -6.28 15.15
C HIS A 138 -3.24 -6.64 14.69
N GLY A 139 -3.55 -7.93 14.70
CA GLY A 139 -4.88 -8.43 14.44
C GLY A 139 -5.94 -7.85 15.40
N PRO A 140 -7.22 -8.05 15.07
CA PRO A 140 -8.35 -7.61 15.89
C PRO A 140 -8.49 -8.38 17.21
#